data_AF-A0A7J8VJK1-F1
#
_entry.id   AF-A0A7J8VJK1-F1
#
_cell.length_a   1.000
_cell.length_b   1.000
_cell.length_c   1.000
_cell.angle_alpha   90.00
_cell.angle_beta   90.00
_cell.angle_gamma   90.00
#
_symmetry.space_group_name_H-M   'P 1'
#
loop_
_entity.id
_entity.type
_entity.pdbx_description
1 polymer ?
#
loop_
_entity_poly.entity_id
_entity_poly.type
_entity_poly.pdbx_seq_one_letter_code
_entity_poly.pdbx_strand_id
1 'polypeptide(L)'
;MWRLKIGEGSNDPYLYSTNNFLGRQTWEFDPNAGTAEERAEVEEARLNFYNNRYNVQPSSDLLWQMQFLREKKMQQTIPQPKIEDGEEVTYEVTTAAVKRSVHLFSALQSTHGHWPAENSGPMYYIPPLVMSLYITGHLNTIFSREHRKEILRYIYCHQNEDGGWGLSIGVHSTMFCTTLNYICMRLLGVGPDGGLNNACERARKWILDRGAVTTISSWGKTWLSLRQELYTEPYDEIDWSKKRHLCAKEDLHYPHTLLQILLWDSLYLFSEPLLNCWPFNKLRKKALKVAMDLIHYEDENSRYITIGCVEKVIQLKYNNFE
;
A
#
# COMPACT_ATOMS: atom_id res chain seq x y z
N MET A 1 10.64 15.99 11.56
CA MET A 1 10.60 14.59 12.04
C MET A 1 9.15 14.13 12.05
N TRP A 2 8.90 12.86 11.74
CA TRP A 2 7.55 12.28 11.82
C TRP A 2 7.20 11.94 13.27
N ARG A 3 5.99 12.28 13.69
CA ARG A 3 5.47 12.01 15.03
C ARG A 3 4.20 11.20 14.95
N LEU A 4 4.07 10.21 15.83
CA LEU A 4 2.84 9.46 15.97
C LEU A 4 1.88 10.24 16.89
N LYS A 5 0.66 10.47 16.41
CA LYS A 5 -0.43 11.10 17.15
C LYS A 5 -1.48 10.07 17.46
N ILE A 6 -2.00 10.11 18.69
CA ILE A 6 -2.99 9.17 19.20
C ILE A 6 -4.29 9.91 19.52
N GLY A 7 -5.35 9.56 18.79
CA GLY A 7 -6.74 9.99 18.97
C GLY A 7 -6.99 11.50 19.13
N GLU A 8 -6.10 12.34 18.59
CA GLU A 8 -6.44 13.72 18.29
C GLU A 8 -7.36 13.71 17.06
N GLY A 9 -8.63 14.06 17.25
CA GLY A 9 -9.49 14.49 16.15
C GLY A 9 -9.09 15.89 15.74
N SER A 10 -8.95 16.17 14.45
CA SER A 10 -8.94 17.56 14.00
C SER A 10 -10.32 18.17 14.28
N ASN A 11 -10.39 19.49 14.48
CA ASN A 11 -11.64 20.27 14.44
C ASN A 11 -12.17 20.30 12.99
N ASP A 12 -12.31 19.13 12.39
CA ASP A 12 -12.65 18.92 11.00
C ASP A 12 -14.08 18.38 10.94
N PRO A 13 -15.01 19.12 10.30
CA PRO A 13 -16.40 18.68 10.17
C PRO A 13 -16.56 17.36 9.41
N TYR A 14 -15.51 16.91 8.69
CA TYR A 14 -15.50 15.65 7.94
C TYR A 14 -14.90 14.47 8.73
N LEU A 15 -14.39 14.70 9.95
CA LEU A 15 -13.96 13.61 10.84
C LEU A 15 -14.98 13.36 11.95
N TYR A 16 -15.46 12.13 12.03
CA TYR A 16 -16.40 11.68 13.06
C TYR A 16 -15.83 10.46 13.82
N SER A 17 -16.19 10.32 15.11
CA SER A 17 -15.96 9.09 15.89
C SER A 17 -17.10 8.83 16.86
N THR A 18 -17.53 7.56 17.00
CA THR A 18 -18.48 7.15 18.04
C THR A 18 -17.84 7.03 19.43
N ASN A 19 -16.52 6.91 19.47
CA ASN A 19 -15.72 6.69 20.69
C ASN A 19 -14.69 7.80 20.91
N ASN A 20 -14.93 9.01 20.40
CA ASN A 20 -14.02 10.16 20.55
C ASN A 20 -12.57 9.87 20.07
N PHE A 21 -12.42 9.22 18.91
CA PHE A 21 -11.16 8.87 18.27
C PHE A 21 -10.21 7.98 19.11
N LEU A 22 -10.72 7.33 20.16
CA LEU A 22 -9.96 6.35 20.94
C LEU A 22 -9.43 5.24 20.03
N GLY A 23 -8.15 4.92 20.18
CA GLY A 23 -7.47 3.94 19.33
C GLY A 23 -6.97 4.44 17.97
N ARG A 24 -7.36 5.65 17.53
CA ARG A 24 -6.92 6.18 16.23
C ARG A 24 -5.46 6.60 16.30
N GLN A 25 -4.70 6.28 15.26
CA GLN A 25 -3.30 6.69 15.12
C GLN A 25 -3.08 7.38 13.78
N THR A 26 -2.33 8.48 13.78
CA THR A 26 -1.94 9.21 12.58
C THR A 26 -0.47 9.63 12.67
N TRP A 27 0.20 9.73 11.52
CA TRP A 27 1.56 10.24 11.44
C TRP A 27 1.52 11.69 10.93
N GLU A 28 2.18 12.58 11.65
CA GLU A 28 2.31 14.00 11.27
C GLU A 28 3.78 14.38 11.13
N PHE A 29 4.09 15.15 10.09
CA PHE A 29 5.43 15.69 9.92
C PHE A 29 5.53 17.06 10.57
N ASP A 30 6.45 17.19 11.54
CA ASP A 30 6.80 18.47 12.16
C ASP A 30 8.28 18.80 11.86
N PRO A 31 8.58 19.87 11.10
CA PRO A 31 9.96 20.23 10.76
C PRO A 31 10.82 20.60 11.98
N ASN A 32 10.19 21.05 13.07
CA ASN A 32 10.85 21.51 14.28
C ASN A 32 10.89 20.44 15.39
N ALA A 33 10.24 19.28 15.17
CA ALA A 33 10.22 18.21 16.14
C ALA A 33 11.61 17.58 16.35
N GLY A 34 11.87 17.33 17.63
CA GLY A 34 13.03 16.61 18.16
C GLY A 34 14.33 17.41 18.25
N THR A 35 15.33 16.86 18.93
CA THR A 35 16.70 17.41 18.94
C THR A 35 17.47 16.98 17.69
N ALA A 36 18.69 17.49 17.53
CA ALA A 36 19.56 17.08 16.42
C ALA A 36 19.93 15.58 16.52
N GLU A 37 20.18 15.13 17.74
CA GLU A 37 20.50 13.74 18.09
C GLU A 37 19.31 12.82 17.79
N GLU A 38 18.10 13.20 18.21
CA GLU A 38 16.90 12.40 17.95
C GLU A 38 16.61 12.27 16.46
N ARG A 39 16.84 13.33 15.67
CA ARG A 39 16.72 13.27 14.21
C ARG A 39 17.79 12.38 13.60
N ALA A 40 19.01 12.40 14.13
CA ALA A 40 20.09 11.54 13.67
C ALA A 40 19.80 10.06 13.93
N GLU A 41 19.26 9.71 15.11
CA GLU A 41 18.83 8.33 15.44
C GLU A 41 17.77 7.81 14.46
N VAL A 42 16.81 8.66 14.05
CA VAL A 42 15.80 8.30 13.05
C VAL A 42 16.44 8.02 11.68
N GLU A 43 17.39 8.85 11.24
CA GLU A 43 18.10 8.62 9.98
C GLU A 43 19.00 7.38 10.03
N GLU A 44 19.65 7.11 11.17
CA GLU A 44 20.42 5.89 11.40
C GLU A 44 19.53 4.64 11.31
N ALA A 45 18.36 4.66 11.97
CA ALA A 45 17.40 3.55 11.88
C ALA A 45 16.93 3.31 10.44
N ARG A 46 16.68 4.38 9.67
CA ARG A 46 16.32 4.30 8.26
C ARG A 46 17.43 3.70 7.41
N LEU A 47 18.67 4.14 7.62
CA LEU A 47 19.83 3.62 6.90
C LEU A 47 20.08 2.15 7.25
N ASN A 48 19.98 1.79 8.53
CA ASN A 48 20.12 0.42 9.00
C ASN A 48 19.08 -0.50 8.33
N PHE A 49 17.80 -0.10 8.32
CA PHE A 49 16.76 -0.85 7.63
C PHE A 49 17.07 -0.97 6.14
N TYR A 50 17.44 0.13 5.48
CA TYR A 50 17.77 0.10 4.05
C TYR A 50 18.92 -0.88 3.74
N ASN A 51 19.97 -0.89 4.56
CA ASN A 51 21.11 -1.79 4.36
C ASN A 51 20.76 -3.26 4.62
N ASN A 52 19.76 -3.55 5.47
CA ASN A 52 19.36 -4.90 5.86
C ASN A 52 18.04 -5.37 5.22
N ARG A 53 17.44 -4.59 4.33
CA ARG A 53 16.09 -4.80 3.78
C ARG A 53 15.84 -6.16 3.11
N TYR A 54 16.89 -6.84 2.65
CA TYR A 54 16.79 -8.18 2.07
C TYR A 54 16.87 -9.30 3.12
N ASN A 55 17.39 -9.01 4.31
CA ASN A 55 17.46 -9.94 5.44
C ASN A 55 16.24 -9.79 6.37
N VAL A 56 15.75 -8.56 6.53
CA VAL A 56 14.59 -8.23 7.36
C VAL A 56 13.66 -7.34 6.54
N GLN A 57 12.52 -7.89 6.16
CA GLN A 57 11.61 -7.28 5.19
C GLN A 57 10.61 -6.30 5.83
N PRO A 58 9.82 -6.70 6.86
CA PRO A 58 8.93 -5.74 7.52
C PRO A 58 9.72 -4.76 8.36
N SER A 59 9.26 -3.50 8.41
CA SER A 59 9.83 -2.51 9.30
C SER A 59 9.44 -2.87 10.74
N SER A 60 10.41 -2.93 11.66
CA SER A 60 10.16 -3.37 13.04
C SER A 60 9.52 -2.28 13.92
N ASP A 61 8.70 -1.40 13.33
CA ASP A 61 7.94 -0.36 14.05
C ASP A 61 8.81 0.61 14.89
N LEU A 62 10.11 0.69 14.56
CA LEU A 62 11.12 1.32 15.42
C LEU A 62 10.86 2.80 15.69
N LEU A 63 10.37 3.54 14.70
CA LEU A 63 10.24 5.00 14.82
C LEU A 63 9.25 5.44 15.89
N TRP A 64 8.12 4.73 16.06
CA TRP A 64 7.18 5.08 17.13
C TRP A 64 7.58 4.44 18.46
N GLN A 65 8.21 3.25 18.44
CA GLN A 65 8.75 2.64 19.66
C GLN A 65 9.78 3.54 20.33
N MET A 66 10.70 4.13 19.55
CA MET A 66 11.68 5.12 20.03
C MET A 66 10.98 6.30 20.72
N GLN A 67 9.92 6.83 20.11
CA GLN A 67 9.15 7.95 20.69
C GLN A 67 8.51 7.54 22.03
N PHE A 68 7.80 6.42 22.07
CA PHE A 68 7.06 5.98 23.27
C PHE A 68 7.98 5.63 24.43
N LEU A 69 9.08 4.93 24.17
CA LEU A 69 10.06 4.56 25.19
C LEU A 69 10.73 5.82 25.76
N ARG A 70 11.03 6.81 24.91
CA ARG A 70 11.64 8.07 25.35
C ARG A 70 10.68 8.92 26.17
N GLU A 71 9.44 9.08 25.74
CA GLU A 71 8.41 9.83 26.47
C GLU A 71 8.18 9.28 27.87
N LYS A 72 8.20 7.95 28.02
CA LYS A 72 8.06 7.26 29.31
C LYS A 72 9.37 7.12 30.08
N LYS A 73 10.49 7.61 29.53
CA LYS A 73 11.84 7.45 30.09
C LYS A 73 12.14 5.98 30.46
N MET A 74 11.66 5.06 29.61
CA MET A 74 11.79 3.62 29.87
C MET A 74 13.25 3.22 29.85
N GLN A 75 13.67 2.49 30.87
CA GLN A 75 14.97 1.85 30.93
C GLN A 75 14.78 0.36 31.20
N GLN A 76 15.39 -0.49 30.37
CA GLN A 76 15.33 -1.92 30.58
C GLN A 76 16.28 -2.34 31.69
N THR A 77 15.74 -2.52 32.89
CA THR A 77 16.50 -2.92 34.09
C THR A 77 16.63 -4.43 34.24
N ILE A 78 15.84 -5.21 33.51
CA ILE A 78 15.88 -6.68 33.56
C ILE A 78 16.95 -7.17 32.56
N PRO A 79 17.99 -7.89 33.04
CA PRO A 79 19.03 -8.42 32.16
C PRO A 79 18.46 -9.31 31.07
N GLN A 80 19.03 -9.23 29.87
CA GLN A 80 18.68 -10.14 28.78
C GLN A 80 19.19 -11.54 29.11
N PRO A 81 18.32 -12.56 29.19
CA PRO A 81 18.77 -13.93 29.29
C PRO A 81 19.50 -14.33 28.00
N LYS A 82 20.64 -14.99 28.13
CA LYS A 82 21.38 -15.60 27.02
C LYS A 82 21.29 -17.11 27.18
N ILE A 83 20.96 -17.80 26.09
CA ILE A 83 20.89 -19.26 26.02
C ILE A 83 21.71 -19.63 24.79
N GLU A 84 22.73 -20.46 24.96
CA GLU A 84 23.53 -20.98 23.85
C GLU A 84 22.84 -22.19 23.20
N ASP A 85 23.22 -22.50 21.96
CA ASP A 85 22.66 -23.65 21.24
C ASP A 85 22.96 -24.95 22.00
N GLY A 86 21.90 -25.66 22.39
CA GLY A 86 21.98 -26.92 23.13
C GLY A 86 21.88 -26.79 24.66
N GLU A 87 21.80 -25.57 25.21
CA GLU A 87 21.51 -25.35 26.62
C GLU A 87 20.03 -25.61 26.97
N GLU A 88 19.79 -26.10 28.19
CA GLU A 88 18.43 -26.34 28.67
C GLU A 88 17.72 -25.02 29.02
N VAL A 89 16.50 -24.84 28.50
CA VAL A 89 15.66 -23.68 28.81
C VAL A 89 15.00 -23.88 30.17
N THR A 90 15.54 -23.24 31.20
CA THR A 90 15.00 -23.35 32.56
C THR A 90 13.79 -22.45 32.82
N TYR A 91 13.06 -22.74 33.90
CA TYR A 91 11.94 -21.92 34.35
C TYR A 91 12.37 -20.49 34.71
N GLU A 92 13.54 -20.32 35.32
CA GLU A 92 14.09 -19.03 35.74
C GLU A 92 14.42 -18.17 34.53
N VAL A 93 15.07 -18.75 33.52
CA VAL A 93 15.43 -18.08 32.26
C VAL A 93 14.17 -17.64 31.52
N THR A 94 13.18 -18.54 31.42
CA THR A 94 11.87 -18.24 30.82
C THR A 94 11.16 -17.12 31.56
N THR A 95 11.14 -17.17 32.90
CA THR A 95 10.52 -16.14 33.75
C THR A 95 11.19 -14.78 33.57
N ALA A 96 12.53 -14.75 33.50
CA ALA A 96 13.28 -13.52 33.27
C ALA A 96 12.98 -12.93 31.88
N ALA A 97 12.93 -13.78 30.83
CA ALA A 97 12.57 -13.37 29.48
C ALA A 97 11.16 -12.77 29.41
N VAL A 98 10.16 -13.46 29.99
CA VAL A 98 8.78 -12.98 30.01
C VAL A 98 8.66 -11.66 30.78
N LYS A 99 9.26 -11.54 31.97
CA LYS A 99 9.24 -10.28 32.74
C LYS A 99 9.87 -9.13 31.96
N ARG A 100 10.99 -9.39 31.28
CA ARG A 100 11.68 -8.41 30.42
C ARG A 100 10.79 -7.95 29.26
N SER A 101 10.13 -8.89 28.59
CA SER A 101 9.21 -8.62 27.48
C SER A 101 7.97 -7.86 27.92
N VAL A 102 7.35 -8.25 29.04
CA VAL A 102 6.18 -7.54 29.61
C VAL A 102 6.57 -6.12 29.99
N HIS A 103 7.73 -5.91 30.64
CA HIS A 103 8.19 -4.57 30.99
C HIS A 103 8.35 -3.67 29.75
N LEU A 104 8.90 -4.20 28.65
CA LEU A 104 9.01 -3.48 27.39
C LEU A 104 7.64 -3.22 26.74
N PHE A 105 6.81 -4.26 26.58
CA PHE A 105 5.50 -4.14 25.95
C PHE A 105 4.57 -3.20 26.71
N SER A 106 4.55 -3.24 28.04
CA SER A 106 3.78 -2.29 28.85
C SER A 106 4.21 -0.84 28.61
N ALA A 107 5.51 -0.60 28.43
CA ALA A 107 6.01 0.73 28.07
C ALA A 107 5.63 1.15 26.63
N LEU A 108 5.30 0.22 25.74
CA LEU A 108 4.84 0.52 24.38
C LEU A 108 3.32 0.74 24.26
N GLN A 109 2.55 0.51 25.33
CA GLN A 109 1.11 0.74 25.31
C GLN A 109 0.80 2.24 25.20
N SER A 110 -0.08 2.64 24.28
CA SER A 110 -0.51 4.05 24.17
C SER A 110 -1.34 4.48 25.38
N THR A 111 -1.52 5.79 25.53
CA THR A 111 -2.45 6.38 26.52
C THR A 111 -3.90 5.95 26.31
N HIS A 112 -4.26 5.46 25.12
CA HIS A 112 -5.58 4.93 24.79
C HIS A 112 -5.68 3.41 25.01
N GLY A 113 -4.65 2.78 25.59
CA GLY A 113 -4.65 1.35 25.96
C GLY A 113 -4.34 0.37 24.81
N HIS A 114 -4.29 0.83 23.56
CA HIS A 114 -3.87 0.01 22.42
C HIS A 114 -2.36 0.13 22.16
N TRP A 115 -1.80 -0.79 21.38
CA TRP A 115 -0.44 -0.70 20.85
C TRP A 115 -0.52 -0.21 19.41
N PRO A 116 0.16 0.91 19.09
CA PRO A 116 0.34 1.27 17.71
C PRO A 116 1.03 0.16 16.94
N ALA A 117 0.61 -0.05 15.70
CA ALA A 117 1.21 -1.05 14.84
C ALA A 117 1.17 -0.60 13.38
N GLU A 118 2.25 -0.90 12.67
CA GLU A 118 2.23 -0.90 11.21
C GLU A 118 1.43 -2.11 10.71
N ASN A 119 0.56 -1.90 9.73
CA ASN A 119 -0.14 -2.99 9.02
C ASN A 119 0.24 -2.92 7.53
N SER A 120 1.51 -3.20 7.23
CA SER A 120 2.08 -3.19 5.89
C SER A 120 2.24 -4.60 5.33
N GLY A 121 2.81 -4.70 4.13
CA GLY A 121 3.01 -5.96 3.43
C GLY A 121 2.58 -5.85 1.97
N PRO A 122 1.29 -5.65 1.66
CA PRO A 122 0.84 -5.57 0.28
C PRO A 122 1.43 -4.38 -0.48
N MET A 123 2.06 -4.62 -1.62
CA MET A 123 2.74 -3.58 -2.42
C MET A 123 1.80 -2.85 -3.40
N TYR A 124 0.49 -3.01 -3.24
CA TYR A 124 -0.55 -2.45 -4.12
C TYR A 124 -1.60 -1.61 -3.39
N TYR A 125 -1.33 -1.15 -2.16
CA TYR A 125 -2.23 -0.27 -1.42
C TYR A 125 -2.02 1.23 -1.71
N ILE A 126 -0.78 1.71 -1.57
CA ILE A 126 -0.44 3.12 -1.82
C ILE A 126 -0.50 3.49 -3.31
N PRO A 127 -0.03 2.67 -4.27
CA PRO A 127 -0.05 3.07 -5.67
C PRO A 127 -1.44 3.45 -6.19
N PRO A 128 -2.52 2.65 -5.99
CA PRO A 128 -3.86 3.05 -6.41
C PRO A 128 -4.35 4.34 -5.74
N LEU A 129 -4.02 4.58 -4.47
CA LEU A 129 -4.37 5.83 -3.78
C LEU A 129 -3.70 7.05 -4.45
N VAL A 130 -2.41 6.95 -4.77
CA VAL A 130 -1.68 8.00 -5.51
C VAL A 130 -2.30 8.22 -6.89
N MET A 131 -2.67 7.15 -7.60
CA MET A 131 -3.33 7.23 -8.90
C MET A 131 -4.69 7.92 -8.82
N SER A 132 -5.55 7.52 -7.87
CA SER A 132 -6.86 8.15 -7.66
C SER A 132 -6.72 9.63 -7.32
N LEU A 133 -5.83 10.00 -6.39
CA LEU A 133 -5.60 11.40 -6.02
C LEU A 133 -5.00 12.22 -7.17
N TYR A 134 -4.19 11.60 -8.02
CA TYR A 134 -3.69 12.26 -9.22
C TYR A 134 -4.82 12.52 -10.23
N ILE A 135 -5.65 11.51 -10.51
CA ILE A 135 -6.77 11.61 -11.45
C ILE A 135 -7.78 12.66 -10.99
N THR A 136 -8.07 12.74 -9.69
CA THR A 136 -9.02 13.70 -9.12
C THR A 136 -8.41 15.08 -8.86
N GLY A 137 -7.10 15.27 -9.10
CA GLY A 137 -6.43 16.57 -8.90
C GLY A 137 -6.07 16.92 -7.45
N HIS A 138 -6.24 15.98 -6.50
CA HIS A 138 -6.02 16.22 -5.07
C HIS A 138 -4.65 15.78 -4.54
N LEU A 139 -3.78 15.21 -5.40
CA LEU A 139 -2.50 14.62 -4.99
C LEU A 139 -1.64 15.57 -4.14
N ASN A 140 -1.44 16.82 -4.57
CA ASN A 140 -0.59 17.78 -3.87
C ASN A 140 -1.29 18.43 -2.67
N THR A 141 -2.63 18.36 -2.61
CA THR A 141 -3.43 18.84 -1.49
C THR A 141 -3.35 17.87 -0.32
N ILE A 142 -3.45 16.57 -0.61
CA ILE A 142 -3.45 15.51 0.41
C ILE A 142 -2.03 15.09 0.78
N PHE A 143 -1.15 14.89 -0.20
CA PHE A 143 0.24 14.49 0.07
C PHE A 143 1.20 15.67 0.00
N SER A 144 1.63 16.10 1.19
CA SER A 144 2.75 17.03 1.33
C SER A 144 4.04 16.49 0.69
N ARG A 145 5.05 17.34 0.52
CA ARG A 145 6.37 16.92 0.03
C ARG A 145 6.97 15.78 0.86
N GLU A 146 6.77 15.80 2.17
CA GLU A 146 7.31 14.78 3.07
C GLU A 146 6.56 13.45 2.94
N HIS A 147 5.23 13.46 2.78
CA HIS A 147 4.47 12.24 2.46
C HIS A 147 5.01 11.58 1.18
N ARG A 148 5.22 12.35 0.12
CA ARG A 148 5.72 11.84 -1.16
C ARG A 148 7.12 11.24 -1.02
N LYS A 149 8.01 11.86 -0.22
CA LYS A 149 9.33 11.31 0.09
C LYS A 149 9.24 9.95 0.80
N GLU A 150 8.35 9.80 1.79
CA GLU A 150 8.22 8.52 2.51
C GLU A 150 7.54 7.45 1.67
N ILE A 151 6.58 7.80 0.81
CA ILE A 151 6.00 6.86 -0.17
C ILE A 151 7.10 6.33 -1.08
N LEU A 152 7.94 7.21 -1.63
CA LEU A 152 9.07 6.81 -2.47
C LEU A 152 10.09 5.97 -1.68
N ARG A 153 10.40 6.34 -0.43
CA ARG A 153 11.28 5.56 0.44
C ARG A 153 10.76 4.14 0.63
N TYR A 154 9.48 3.98 0.96
CA TYR A 154 8.85 2.67 1.11
C TYR A 154 8.96 1.85 -0.17
N ILE A 155 8.69 2.45 -1.33
CA ILE A 155 8.84 1.78 -2.64
C ILE A 155 10.29 1.32 -2.85
N TYR A 156 11.28 2.16 -2.58
CA TYR A 156 12.69 1.82 -2.76
C TYR A 156 13.20 0.76 -1.78
N CYS A 157 12.70 0.75 -0.54
CA CYS A 157 13.08 -0.27 0.44
C CYS A 157 12.61 -1.67 0.04
N HIS A 158 11.52 -1.77 -0.72
CA HIS A 158 10.90 -3.07 -1.04
C HIS A 158 11.07 -3.48 -2.50
N GLN A 159 11.91 -2.78 -3.27
CA GLN A 159 12.26 -3.23 -4.62
C GLN A 159 13.18 -4.45 -4.55
N ASN A 160 12.76 -5.53 -5.22
CA ASN A 160 13.55 -6.74 -5.35
C ASN A 160 14.81 -6.49 -6.19
N GLU A 161 15.82 -7.35 -6.04
CA GLU A 161 17.09 -7.24 -6.76
C GLU A 161 16.91 -7.30 -8.29
N ASP A 162 15.87 -7.98 -8.76
CA ASP A 162 15.51 -8.05 -10.18
C ASP A 162 14.90 -6.74 -10.75
N GLY A 163 14.62 -5.76 -9.89
CA GLY A 163 14.02 -4.49 -10.27
C GLY A 163 12.50 -4.43 -10.16
N GLY A 164 11.83 -5.51 -9.78
CA GLY A 164 10.37 -5.56 -9.62
C GLY A 164 9.90 -5.49 -8.17
N TRP A 165 8.59 -5.68 -7.99
CA TRP A 165 7.91 -5.79 -6.70
C TRP A 165 6.91 -6.95 -6.72
N GLY A 166 6.86 -7.69 -5.62
CA GLY A 166 5.90 -8.78 -5.43
C GLY A 166 4.52 -8.32 -4.95
N LEU A 167 3.57 -9.25 -4.81
CA LEU A 167 2.25 -8.96 -4.24
C LEU A 167 2.33 -8.44 -2.81
N SER A 168 3.27 -8.98 -2.04
CA SER A 168 3.66 -8.50 -0.72
C SER A 168 5.16 -8.17 -0.69
N ILE A 169 5.62 -7.52 0.38
CA ILE A 169 7.05 -7.37 0.64
C ILE A 169 7.73 -8.74 0.59
N GLY A 170 8.88 -8.80 -0.07
CA GLY A 170 9.76 -9.95 -0.02
C GLY A 170 9.39 -11.21 -0.80
N VAL A 171 8.27 -11.17 -1.54
CA VAL A 171 7.95 -12.23 -2.50
C VAL A 171 8.43 -11.84 -3.88
N HIS A 172 8.50 -12.83 -4.77
CA HIS A 172 8.94 -12.64 -6.16
C HIS A 172 8.13 -11.56 -6.87
N SER A 173 8.79 -10.88 -7.80
CA SER A 173 8.22 -9.76 -8.55
C SER A 173 7.06 -10.20 -9.43
N THR A 174 6.02 -9.36 -9.51
CA THR A 174 4.81 -9.55 -10.32
C THR A 174 4.63 -8.40 -11.29
N MET A 175 4.01 -8.65 -12.44
CA MET A 175 3.67 -7.63 -13.43
C MET A 175 2.73 -6.60 -12.83
N PHE A 176 1.74 -7.05 -12.06
CA PHE A 176 0.82 -6.18 -11.34
C PHE A 176 1.53 -5.20 -10.41
N CYS A 177 2.29 -5.67 -9.41
CA CYS A 177 2.88 -4.76 -8.43
C CYS A 177 4.06 -3.97 -8.99
N THR A 178 4.81 -4.52 -9.93
CA THR A 178 5.90 -3.79 -10.58
C THR A 178 5.36 -2.62 -11.41
N THR A 179 4.29 -2.85 -12.16
CA THR A 179 3.61 -1.78 -12.91
C THR A 179 3.05 -0.71 -11.99
N LEU A 180 2.33 -1.10 -10.94
CA LEU A 180 1.69 -0.14 -10.04
C LEU A 180 2.72 0.74 -9.34
N ASN A 181 3.80 0.16 -8.81
CA ASN A 181 4.87 0.91 -8.15
C ASN A 181 5.66 1.78 -9.13
N TYR A 182 5.87 1.32 -10.38
CA TYR A 182 6.43 2.17 -11.45
C TYR A 182 5.56 3.42 -11.68
N ILE A 183 4.26 3.23 -11.95
CA ILE A 183 3.34 4.35 -12.20
C ILE A 183 3.30 5.30 -10.99
N CYS A 184 3.26 4.77 -9.77
CA CYS A 184 3.32 5.56 -8.54
C CYS A 184 4.54 6.48 -8.50
N MET A 185 5.75 5.94 -8.70
CA MET A 185 6.97 6.75 -8.74
C MET A 185 6.91 7.84 -9.82
N ARG A 186 6.39 7.51 -11.01
CA ARG A 186 6.24 8.46 -12.11
C ARG A 186 5.26 9.58 -11.78
N LEU A 187 4.15 9.28 -11.10
CA LEU A 187 3.16 10.29 -10.66
C LEU A 187 3.70 11.18 -9.55
N LEU A 188 4.62 10.66 -8.73
CA LEU A 188 5.31 11.42 -7.67
C LEU A 188 6.49 12.25 -8.19
N GLY A 189 6.74 12.26 -9.50
CA GLY A 189 7.74 13.12 -10.15
C GLY A 189 9.11 12.48 -10.40
N VAL A 190 9.27 11.17 -10.14
CA VAL A 190 10.52 10.46 -10.45
C VAL A 190 10.60 10.22 -11.96
N GLY A 191 11.70 10.62 -12.61
CA GLY A 191 11.95 10.40 -14.03
C GLY A 191 11.97 8.92 -14.45
N PRO A 192 11.78 8.59 -15.73
CA PRO A 192 11.77 7.20 -16.21
C PRO A 192 13.11 6.48 -15.99
N ASP A 193 14.22 7.22 -16.02
CA ASP A 193 15.58 6.74 -15.75
C ASP A 193 16.05 7.12 -14.32
N GLY A 194 15.10 7.47 -13.45
CA GLY A 194 15.38 8.03 -12.13
C GLY A 194 15.08 7.09 -10.96
N GLY A 195 15.07 7.69 -9.77
CA GLY A 195 14.81 7.00 -8.50
C GLY A 195 16.09 6.50 -7.85
N LEU A 196 15.98 6.06 -6.59
CA LEU A 196 17.13 5.55 -5.85
C LEU A 196 17.68 4.30 -6.56
N ASN A 197 18.97 4.34 -6.91
CA ASN A 197 19.64 3.29 -7.69
C ASN A 197 18.92 2.97 -9.02
N ASN A 198 18.40 3.96 -9.73
CA ASN A 198 17.65 3.78 -10.98
C ASN A 198 16.42 2.86 -10.84
N ALA A 199 15.74 2.91 -9.70
CA ALA A 199 14.58 2.07 -9.42
C ALA A 199 13.53 2.10 -10.54
N CYS A 200 13.22 3.26 -11.13
CA CYS A 200 12.27 3.37 -12.23
C CYS A 200 12.75 2.69 -13.50
N GLU A 201 14.04 2.84 -13.84
CA GLU A 201 14.63 2.24 -15.03
C GLU A 201 14.56 0.71 -14.96
N ARG A 202 14.99 0.15 -13.82
CA ARG A 202 14.99 -1.31 -13.60
C ARG A 202 13.58 -1.87 -13.62
N ALA A 203 12.63 -1.16 -13.02
CA ALA A 203 11.22 -1.54 -13.05
C ALA A 203 10.66 -1.58 -14.48
N ARG A 204 10.92 -0.52 -15.26
CA ARG A 204 10.49 -0.46 -16.66
C ARG A 204 11.13 -1.58 -17.48
N LYS A 205 12.43 -1.83 -17.30
CA LYS A 205 13.12 -2.95 -17.94
C LYS A 205 12.47 -4.28 -17.58
N TRP A 206 12.21 -4.53 -16.29
CA TRP A 206 11.56 -5.74 -15.81
C TRP A 206 10.20 -5.97 -16.47
N ILE A 207 9.39 -4.90 -16.61
CA ILE A 207 8.07 -4.92 -17.26
C ILE A 207 8.21 -5.26 -18.75
N LEU A 208 9.08 -4.55 -19.47
CA LEU A 208 9.24 -4.72 -20.91
C LEU A 208 9.79 -6.11 -21.27
N ASP A 209 10.74 -6.64 -20.50
CA ASP A 209 11.31 -7.97 -20.71
C ASP A 209 10.29 -9.11 -20.52
N ARG A 210 9.11 -8.84 -19.91
CA ARG A 210 8.07 -9.83 -19.58
C ARG A 210 6.76 -9.63 -20.35
N GLY A 211 6.86 -9.12 -21.56
CA GLY A 211 5.70 -8.94 -22.45
C GLY A 211 4.95 -7.62 -22.24
N ALA A 212 5.62 -6.65 -21.63
CA ALA A 212 5.11 -5.32 -21.36
C ALA A 212 3.86 -5.31 -20.46
N VAL A 213 3.30 -4.14 -20.21
CA VAL A 213 2.14 -4.01 -19.32
C VAL A 213 0.86 -4.66 -19.86
N THR A 214 0.84 -5.07 -21.14
CA THR A 214 -0.32 -5.75 -21.76
C THR A 214 -0.63 -7.11 -21.12
N THR A 215 0.35 -7.71 -20.42
CA THR A 215 0.20 -8.96 -19.68
C THR A 215 -0.25 -8.77 -18.23
N ILE A 216 -0.55 -7.54 -17.78
CA ILE A 216 -0.95 -7.30 -16.40
C ILE A 216 -2.24 -8.05 -16.02
N SER A 217 -2.33 -8.48 -14.76
CA SER A 217 -3.54 -9.09 -14.20
C SER A 217 -4.77 -8.16 -14.29
N SER A 218 -5.98 -8.74 -14.21
CA SER A 218 -7.25 -8.02 -14.43
C SER A 218 -7.42 -6.77 -13.56
N TRP A 219 -6.96 -6.81 -12.30
CA TRP A 219 -7.03 -5.67 -11.38
C TRP A 219 -6.15 -4.51 -11.81
N GLY A 220 -5.00 -4.79 -12.43
CA GLY A 220 -4.10 -3.78 -12.95
C GLY A 220 -4.62 -3.11 -14.22
N LYS A 221 -5.50 -3.79 -14.98
CA LYS A 221 -6.04 -3.27 -16.24
C LYS A 221 -6.77 -1.94 -16.08
N THR A 222 -7.33 -1.67 -14.91
CA THR A 222 -8.02 -0.41 -14.56
C THR A 222 -7.13 0.84 -14.62
N TRP A 223 -5.81 0.67 -14.60
CA TRP A 223 -4.83 1.77 -14.49
C TRP A 223 -3.96 1.95 -15.74
N LEU A 224 -4.23 1.17 -16.79
CA LEU A 224 -3.37 1.02 -17.97
C LEU A 224 -3.18 2.31 -18.78
N SER A 225 -4.17 3.19 -18.84
CA SER A 225 -4.11 4.41 -19.67
C SER A 225 -3.13 5.47 -19.15
N LEU A 226 -2.50 5.28 -17.99
CA LEU A 226 -1.72 6.33 -17.34
C LEU A 226 -0.34 6.56 -17.96
N ARG A 227 0.30 5.57 -18.59
CA ARG A 227 1.71 5.66 -19.02
C ARG A 227 2.00 4.92 -20.33
N GLN A 228 2.30 5.68 -21.38
CA GLN A 228 2.62 5.12 -22.71
C GLN A 228 3.96 4.37 -22.73
N GLU A 229 4.92 4.74 -21.89
CA GLU A 229 6.26 4.13 -21.91
C GLU A 229 6.33 2.69 -21.38
N LEU A 230 5.20 2.13 -20.96
CA LEU A 230 5.06 0.75 -20.49
C LEU A 230 4.60 -0.22 -21.58
N TYR A 231 4.33 0.28 -22.79
CA TYR A 231 3.86 -0.49 -23.93
C TYR A 231 4.95 -0.65 -24.99
N THR A 232 4.90 -1.77 -25.70
CA THR A 232 5.74 -2.02 -26.89
C THR A 232 5.13 -1.47 -28.17
N GLU A 233 3.83 -1.17 -28.16
CA GLU A 233 3.05 -0.64 -29.28
C GLU A 233 2.21 0.55 -28.79
N PRO A 234 1.81 1.50 -29.65
CA PRO A 234 0.99 2.64 -29.24
C PRO A 234 -0.33 2.21 -28.57
N TYR A 235 -0.72 2.87 -27.47
CA TYR A 235 -1.89 2.49 -26.67
C TYR A 235 -3.18 2.34 -27.51
N ASP A 236 -3.38 3.26 -28.46
CA ASP A 236 -4.58 3.31 -29.31
C ASP A 236 -4.61 2.24 -30.41
N GLU A 237 -3.48 1.58 -30.68
CA GLU A 237 -3.35 0.50 -31.67
C GLU A 237 -3.52 -0.89 -31.03
N ILE A 238 -3.55 -0.98 -29.69
CA ILE A 238 -3.67 -2.25 -28.97
C ILE A 238 -5.07 -2.86 -29.16
N ASP A 239 -5.10 -4.08 -29.69
CA ASP A 239 -6.32 -4.89 -29.73
C ASP A 239 -6.64 -5.46 -28.33
N TRP A 240 -7.28 -4.63 -27.50
CA TRP A 240 -7.66 -4.96 -26.13
C TRP A 240 -8.54 -6.19 -26.03
N SER A 241 -9.32 -6.50 -27.06
CA SER A 241 -10.21 -7.66 -27.10
C SER A 241 -9.42 -8.98 -27.02
N LYS A 242 -8.22 -9.02 -27.62
CA LYS A 242 -7.29 -10.17 -27.59
C LYS A 242 -6.46 -10.24 -26.32
N LYS A 243 -6.29 -9.12 -25.60
CA LYS A 243 -5.52 -9.06 -24.35
C LYS A 243 -6.35 -9.39 -23.11
N ARG A 244 -7.67 -9.62 -23.22
CA ARG A 244 -8.59 -9.85 -22.09
C ARG A 244 -8.14 -10.99 -21.16
N HIS A 245 -7.75 -12.12 -21.75
CA HIS A 245 -7.32 -13.32 -21.01
C HIS A 245 -5.81 -13.41 -20.80
N LEU A 246 -5.03 -12.44 -21.30
CA LEU A 246 -3.59 -12.40 -21.11
C LEU A 246 -3.27 -12.01 -19.66
N CYS A 247 -2.36 -12.78 -19.06
CA CYS A 247 -1.82 -12.58 -17.71
C CYS A 247 -0.36 -13.04 -17.70
N ALA A 248 0.53 -12.29 -17.06
CA ALA A 248 1.92 -12.66 -16.88
C ALA A 248 2.00 -13.97 -16.07
N LYS A 249 2.99 -14.79 -16.36
CA LYS A 249 3.16 -16.10 -15.69
C LYS A 249 3.35 -15.91 -14.19
N GLU A 250 4.10 -14.88 -13.80
CA GLU A 250 4.38 -14.49 -12.42
C GLU A 250 3.11 -14.09 -11.65
N ASP A 251 2.07 -13.64 -12.34
CA ASP A 251 0.81 -13.18 -11.74
C ASP A 251 -0.27 -14.28 -11.73
N LEU A 252 -0.05 -15.36 -12.48
CA LEU A 252 -1.06 -16.39 -12.73
C LEU A 252 -1.09 -17.45 -11.62
N HIS A 253 -1.66 -17.08 -10.46
CA HIS A 253 -1.86 -18.02 -9.36
C HIS A 253 -2.97 -19.04 -9.65
N TYR A 254 -4.06 -18.60 -10.29
CA TYR A 254 -5.21 -19.43 -10.62
C TYR A 254 -5.51 -19.30 -12.11
N PRO A 255 -5.08 -20.26 -12.95
CA PRO A 255 -5.41 -20.23 -14.36
C PRO A 255 -6.91 -20.40 -14.56
N HIS A 256 -7.48 -19.58 -15.44
CA HIS A 256 -8.89 -19.70 -15.80
C HIS A 256 -9.15 -21.03 -16.50
N THR A 257 -10.22 -21.70 -16.10
CA THR A 257 -10.67 -22.92 -16.78
C THR A 257 -11.24 -22.58 -18.16
N LEU A 258 -11.27 -23.56 -19.08
CA LEU A 258 -11.91 -23.38 -20.38
C LEU A 258 -13.38 -22.95 -20.24
N LEU A 259 -14.10 -23.54 -19.27
CA LEU A 259 -15.48 -23.17 -18.98
C LEU A 259 -15.61 -21.69 -18.60
N GLN A 260 -14.73 -21.20 -17.72
CA GLN A 260 -14.72 -19.80 -17.29
C GLN A 260 -14.42 -18.85 -18.46
N ILE A 261 -13.44 -19.19 -19.30
CA ILE A 261 -13.11 -18.42 -20.52
C ILE A 261 -14.32 -18.34 -21.44
N LEU A 262 -14.95 -19.49 -21.74
CA LEU A 262 -16.13 -19.54 -22.61
C LEU A 262 -17.30 -18.72 -22.05
N LEU A 263 -17.53 -18.77 -20.74
CA LEU A 263 -18.58 -17.99 -20.09
C LEU A 263 -18.31 -16.48 -20.20
N TRP A 264 -17.08 -16.04 -19.92
CA TRP A 264 -16.73 -14.62 -20.03
C TRP A 264 -16.72 -14.10 -21.46
N ASP A 265 -16.27 -14.90 -22.43
CA ASP A 265 -16.33 -14.52 -23.84
C ASP A 265 -17.77 -14.44 -24.35
N SER A 266 -18.62 -15.38 -23.96
CA SER A 266 -20.05 -15.32 -24.27
C SER A 266 -20.68 -14.07 -23.66
N LEU A 267 -20.40 -13.78 -22.38
CA LEU A 267 -20.88 -12.55 -21.74
C LEU A 267 -20.40 -11.32 -22.50
N TYR A 268 -19.12 -11.22 -22.84
CA TYR A 268 -18.60 -10.06 -23.56
C TYR A 268 -19.23 -9.90 -24.95
N LEU A 269 -19.22 -10.96 -25.76
CA LEU A 269 -19.67 -10.92 -27.15
C LEU A 269 -21.17 -10.67 -27.27
N PHE A 270 -21.98 -11.21 -26.36
CA PHE A 270 -23.43 -11.07 -26.43
C PHE A 270 -23.97 -9.93 -25.57
N SER A 271 -23.48 -9.77 -24.33
CA SER A 271 -24.04 -8.77 -23.41
C SER A 271 -23.57 -7.35 -23.69
N GLU A 272 -22.32 -7.11 -24.10
CA GLU A 272 -21.86 -5.73 -24.37
C GLU A 272 -22.62 -5.08 -25.54
N PRO A 273 -22.76 -5.71 -26.72
CA PRO A 273 -23.57 -5.12 -27.80
C PRO A 273 -25.03 -4.96 -27.40
N LEU A 274 -25.59 -5.96 -26.73
CA LEU A 274 -27.00 -5.95 -26.31
C LEU A 274 -27.28 -4.82 -25.32
N LEU A 275 -26.47 -4.69 -24.27
CA LEU A 275 -26.65 -3.68 -23.21
C LEU A 275 -26.32 -2.26 -23.67
N ASN A 276 -25.67 -2.07 -24.81
CA ASN A 276 -25.47 -0.75 -25.41
C ASN A 276 -26.64 -0.34 -26.32
N CYS A 277 -27.47 -1.29 -26.77
CA CYS A 277 -28.63 -1.04 -27.62
C CYS A 277 -29.90 -0.72 -26.82
N TRP A 278 -30.80 0.07 -27.40
CA TRP A 278 -32.13 0.30 -26.83
C TRP A 278 -33.01 -0.96 -27.02
N PRO A 279 -33.85 -1.35 -26.03
CA PRO A 279 -34.10 -0.70 -24.74
C PRO A 279 -33.18 -1.20 -23.61
N PHE A 280 -32.29 -2.16 -23.85
CA PHE A 280 -31.47 -2.81 -22.83
C PHE A 280 -30.43 -1.89 -22.19
N ASN A 281 -30.04 -0.80 -22.85
CA ASN A 281 -29.24 0.26 -22.23
C ASN A 281 -29.93 0.89 -21.00
N LYS A 282 -31.26 0.82 -20.89
CA LYS A 282 -31.98 1.21 -19.67
C LYS A 282 -31.67 0.28 -18.49
N LEU A 283 -31.45 -1.01 -18.76
CA LEU A 283 -31.05 -1.97 -17.72
C LEU A 283 -29.65 -1.64 -17.21
N ARG A 284 -28.69 -1.33 -18.09
CA ARG A 284 -27.34 -0.85 -17.70
C ARG A 284 -27.43 0.41 -16.84
N LYS A 285 -28.22 1.41 -17.26
CA LYS A 285 -28.45 2.64 -16.47
C LYS A 285 -29.03 2.34 -15.09
N LYS A 286 -30.02 1.45 -14.99
CA LYS A 286 -30.60 1.04 -13.71
C LYS A 286 -29.59 0.30 -12.82
N ALA A 287 -28.80 -0.61 -13.40
CA ALA A 287 -27.76 -1.34 -12.67
C ALA A 287 -26.67 -0.40 -12.15
N LEU A 288 -26.21 0.56 -12.95
CA LEU A 288 -25.25 1.58 -12.53
C LEU A 288 -25.80 2.45 -11.40
N LYS A 289 -27.08 2.84 -11.47
CA LYS A 289 -27.72 3.58 -10.37
C LYS A 289 -27.73 2.78 -9.07
N VAL A 290 -28.14 1.50 -9.12
CA VAL A 290 -28.13 0.63 -7.93
C VAL A 290 -26.71 0.43 -7.40
N ALA A 291 -25.71 0.30 -8.27
CA ALA A 291 -24.31 0.19 -7.86
C ALA A 291 -23.83 1.46 -7.12
N MET A 292 -24.17 2.65 -7.61
CA MET A 292 -23.86 3.91 -6.91
C MET A 292 -24.62 4.04 -5.59
N ASP A 293 -25.91 3.67 -5.56
CA ASP A 293 -26.71 3.68 -4.32
C ASP A 293 -26.06 2.77 -3.25
N LEU A 294 -25.51 1.61 -3.64
CA LEU A 294 -24.79 0.71 -2.73
C LEU A 294 -23.43 1.27 -2.29
N ILE A 295 -22.70 1.94 -3.18
CA ILE A 295 -21.44 2.62 -2.83
C ILE A 295 -21.71 3.71 -1.79
N HIS A 296 -22.70 4.56 -2.02
CA HIS A 296 -23.09 5.62 -1.08
C HIS A 296 -23.57 5.03 0.25
N TYR A 297 -24.35 3.94 0.21
CA TYR A 297 -24.78 3.26 1.42
C TYR A 297 -23.59 2.75 2.23
N GLU A 298 -22.58 2.13 1.61
CA GLU A 298 -21.39 1.66 2.31
C GLU A 298 -20.52 2.82 2.81
N ASP A 299 -20.37 3.88 2.03
CA ASP A 299 -19.68 5.10 2.46
C ASP A 299 -20.36 5.71 3.70
N GLU A 300 -21.68 5.87 3.70
CA GLU A 300 -22.42 6.41 4.86
C GLU A 300 -22.35 5.46 6.07
N ASN A 301 -22.55 4.15 5.85
CA ASN A 301 -22.56 3.13 6.91
C ASN A 301 -21.18 2.96 7.56
N SER A 302 -20.12 2.99 6.76
CA SER A 302 -18.72 2.90 7.22
C SER A 302 -18.11 4.26 7.56
N ARG A 303 -18.86 5.35 7.40
CA ARG A 303 -18.40 6.74 7.61
C ARG A 303 -17.18 7.07 6.77
N TYR A 304 -17.22 6.66 5.51
CA TYR A 304 -16.19 6.86 4.50
C TYR A 304 -14.86 6.21 4.88
N ILE A 305 -14.86 5.19 5.76
CA ILE A 305 -13.67 4.38 6.05
C ILE A 305 -13.65 3.15 5.13
N THR A 306 -14.82 2.61 4.79
CA THR A 306 -15.04 1.34 4.06
C THR A 306 -14.45 0.13 4.80
N ILE A 307 -14.58 -1.07 4.22
CA ILE A 307 -14.01 -2.28 4.83
C ILE A 307 -12.47 -2.32 4.73
N GLY A 308 -11.87 -1.60 3.78
CA GLY A 308 -10.44 -1.67 3.54
C GLY A 308 -9.93 -0.71 2.47
N CYS A 309 -8.61 -0.58 2.41
CA CYS A 309 -7.95 0.43 1.58
C CYS A 309 -8.25 0.32 0.07
N VAL A 310 -8.43 -0.89 -0.47
CA VAL A 310 -8.72 -1.07 -1.90
C VAL A 310 -10.10 -0.52 -2.25
N GLU A 311 -11.11 -0.89 -1.47
CA GLU A 311 -12.47 -0.38 -1.64
C GLU A 311 -12.50 1.14 -1.46
N LYS A 312 -11.87 1.65 -0.41
CA LYS A 312 -11.78 3.09 -0.15
C LYS A 312 -11.29 3.88 -1.36
N VAL A 313 -10.21 3.42 -2.01
CA VAL A 313 -9.61 4.08 -3.16
C VAL A 313 -10.53 4.06 -4.38
N ILE A 314 -11.26 2.97 -4.58
CA ILE A 314 -12.21 2.80 -5.68
C ILE A 314 -13.42 3.72 -5.49
N GLN A 315 -14.00 3.76 -4.28
CA GLN A 315 -15.14 4.64 -3.97
C GLN A 315 -14.74 6.13 -4.09
N LEU A 316 -13.55 6.50 -3.63
CA LEU A 316 -12.99 7.86 -3.80
C LEU A 316 -12.92 8.30 -5.26
N LYS A 317 -12.62 7.36 -6.17
CA LYS A 317 -12.59 7.63 -7.60
C LYS A 317 -14.01 7.87 -8.13
N TYR A 318 -14.97 7.01 -7.80
CA TYR A 318 -16.33 7.10 -8.35
C TYR A 318 -17.10 8.33 -7.86
N ASN A 319 -17.00 8.68 -6.59
CA ASN A 319 -17.72 9.83 -6.02
C ASN A 319 -17.26 11.19 -6.60
N ASN A 320 -16.11 11.25 -7.30
CA ASN A 320 -15.61 12.45 -7.96
C ASN A 320 -16.12 12.63 -9.41
N PHE A 321 -16.84 11.64 -9.96
CA PHE A 321 -17.37 11.69 -11.34
C PHE A 321 -18.89 11.87 -11.40
N GLU A 322 -19.54 12.18 -10.27
CA GLU A 322 -20.92 12.69 -10.22
C GLU A 322 -20.97 14.21 -10.43
#